data_AF-A0A539EGS8-F1
#
_entry.id   AF-A0A539EGS8-F1
#
_cell.length_a   1.000
_cell.length_b   1.000
_cell.length_c   1.000
_cell.angle_alpha   90.00
_cell.angle_beta   90.00
_cell.angle_gamma   90.00
#
_symmetry.space_group_name_H-M   'P 1'
#
loop_
_entity.id
_entity.type
_entity.pdbx_description
1 polymer ?
#
loop_
_entity_poly.entity_id
_entity_poly.type
_entity_poly.pdbx_seq_one_letter_code
_entity_poly.pdbx_strand_id
1 'polypeptide(L)'
;MTRFPRTLLLAAAFLTGGVRASWAAAVSWDNGGGDGNWYSPTNWSNDLVPTNADDVTIDFAGTVAVSPSSPTIDFSQLTIGGSNAATLRLSTSNASGVGVNVLNLGTLLLDSSVQFRVNDFTLGAGGRVVGSTSAVSPAGIVRIHVNFSATIAAGASILASSAGFAGGVSGGCLGAASSTWPAASRS
;
A
#
# COMPACT_ATOMS: atom_id res chain seq x y z
N MET A 1 34.02 30.68 67.44
CA MET A 1 34.70 30.03 66.29
C MET A 1 33.75 28.98 65.71
N THR A 2 32.86 29.38 64.80
CA THR A 2 31.85 28.50 64.19
C THR A 2 32.28 28.21 62.74
N ARG A 3 32.47 26.92 62.42
CA ARG A 3 32.95 26.44 61.12
C ARG A 3 31.78 26.29 60.13
N PHE A 4 31.94 26.79 58.91
CA PHE A 4 30.98 26.64 57.81
C PHE A 4 31.00 25.20 57.23
N PRO A 5 29.84 24.63 56.83
CA PRO A 5 29.79 23.32 56.20
C PRO A 5 30.10 23.39 54.69
N ARG A 6 30.77 22.35 54.20
CA ARG A 6 31.15 22.14 52.80
C ARG A 6 29.93 21.71 51.97
N THR A 7 29.57 22.52 50.99
CA THR A 7 28.57 22.19 49.97
C THR A 7 29.09 21.10 49.03
N LEU A 8 28.45 19.93 49.03
CA LEU A 8 28.65 18.89 48.02
C LEU A 8 27.98 19.34 46.71
N LEU A 9 28.75 19.48 45.63
CA LEU A 9 28.19 19.60 44.28
C LEU A 9 27.86 18.20 43.75
N LEU A 10 26.58 17.92 43.50
CA LEU A 10 26.16 16.81 42.65
C LEU A 10 26.21 17.27 41.18
N ALA A 11 27.05 16.61 40.37
CA ALA A 11 27.00 16.74 38.92
C ALA A 11 26.05 15.66 38.36
N ALA A 12 24.87 16.06 37.90
CA ALA A 12 23.98 15.21 37.13
C ALA A 12 24.34 15.31 35.64
N ALA A 13 24.92 14.25 35.07
CA ALA A 13 25.14 14.14 33.64
C ALA A 13 23.82 13.73 32.95
N PHE A 14 23.18 14.69 32.27
CA PHE A 14 22.07 14.41 31.37
C PHE A 14 22.62 13.76 30.10
N LEU A 15 22.49 12.43 29.97
CA LEU A 15 22.56 11.76 28.67
C LEU A 15 21.30 12.14 27.89
N THR A 16 21.40 13.16 27.05
CA THR A 16 20.40 13.45 26.03
C THR A 16 20.49 12.38 24.95
N GLY A 17 19.79 11.26 25.16
CA GLY A 17 19.46 10.30 24.12
C GLY A 17 18.63 10.99 23.06
N GLY A 18 19.30 11.58 22.08
CA GLY A 18 18.65 12.14 20.90
C GLY A 18 17.90 11.02 20.19
N VAL A 19 16.57 11.04 20.30
CA VAL A 19 15.69 10.28 19.40
C VAL A 19 16.01 10.76 18.00
N ARG A 20 16.77 9.96 17.24
CA ARG A 20 16.86 10.17 15.80
C ARG A 20 15.50 9.81 15.26
N ALA A 21 14.76 10.80 14.79
CA ALA A 21 13.65 10.56 13.90
C ALA A 21 14.24 9.83 12.69
N SER A 22 14.05 8.52 12.65
CA SER A 22 14.35 7.70 11.49
C SER A 22 13.31 8.06 10.44
N TRP A 23 13.63 9.03 9.58
CA TRP A 23 12.81 9.32 8.42
C TRP A 23 12.96 8.17 7.44
N ALA A 24 11.83 7.59 7.03
CA ALA A 24 11.84 6.63 5.95
C ALA A 24 12.48 7.28 4.71
N ALA A 25 13.36 6.56 4.01
CA ALA A 25 14.00 7.14 2.85
C ALA A 25 12.99 7.22 1.69
N ALA A 26 12.91 8.36 1.03
CA ALA A 26 12.04 8.52 -0.14
C ALA A 26 12.67 7.84 -1.35
N VAL A 27 11.97 6.87 -1.94
CA VAL A 27 12.41 6.13 -3.13
C VAL A 27 11.32 6.21 -4.19
N SER A 28 11.68 6.68 -5.39
CA SER A 28 10.72 6.81 -6.49
C SER A 28 11.08 5.91 -7.65
N TRP A 29 10.06 5.36 -8.31
CA TRP A 29 10.22 4.65 -9.57
C TRP A 29 10.68 5.60 -10.68
N ASP A 30 11.81 5.31 -11.31
CA ASP A 30 12.37 6.11 -12.40
C ASP A 30 12.47 5.36 -13.74
N ASN A 31 12.17 4.05 -13.73
CA ASN A 31 12.21 3.18 -14.90
C ASN A 31 13.60 3.13 -15.60
N GLY A 32 14.71 3.37 -14.90
CA GLY A 32 16.05 3.40 -15.49
C GLY A 32 16.50 2.07 -16.12
N GLY A 33 15.97 0.92 -15.65
CA GLY A 33 16.19 -0.40 -16.25
C GLY A 33 15.26 -0.73 -17.42
N GLY A 34 14.13 -0.03 -17.56
CA GLY A 34 13.21 -0.15 -18.69
C GLY A 34 12.47 -1.48 -18.82
N ASP A 35 12.56 -2.38 -17.84
CA ASP A 35 11.97 -3.72 -17.87
C ASP A 35 10.63 -3.82 -17.12
N GLY A 36 10.21 -2.75 -16.43
CA GLY A 36 8.96 -2.72 -15.66
C GLY A 36 8.97 -3.62 -14.41
N ASN A 37 10.10 -4.17 -14.00
CA ASN A 37 10.18 -5.14 -12.91
C ASN A 37 10.51 -4.47 -11.56
N TRP A 38 9.66 -4.64 -10.54
CA TRP A 38 9.87 -4.09 -9.19
C TRP A 38 11.25 -4.40 -8.62
N TYR A 39 11.78 -5.59 -8.90
CA TYR A 39 13.02 -6.08 -8.31
C TYR A 39 14.29 -5.70 -9.08
N SER A 40 14.18 -4.94 -10.17
CA SER A 40 15.35 -4.43 -10.89
C SER A 40 15.82 -3.14 -10.19
N PRO A 41 17.00 -3.13 -9.53
CA PRO A 41 17.43 -1.99 -8.71
C PRO A 41 17.50 -0.69 -9.50
N THR A 42 17.91 -0.76 -10.77
CA THR A 42 18.04 0.38 -11.68
C THR A 42 16.71 1.03 -12.10
N ASN A 43 15.56 0.53 -11.64
CA ASN A 43 14.26 1.20 -11.83
C ASN A 43 13.88 2.13 -10.68
N TRP A 44 14.75 2.26 -9.67
CA TRP A 44 14.53 3.08 -8.50
C TRP A 44 15.56 4.20 -8.46
N SER A 45 15.14 5.37 -7.99
CA SER A 45 15.94 6.61 -7.98
C SER A 45 17.28 6.55 -7.23
N ASN A 46 17.49 5.51 -6.43
CA ASN A 46 18.71 5.26 -5.66
C ASN A 46 19.45 3.99 -6.12
N ASP A 47 19.06 3.39 -7.25
CA ASP A 47 19.57 2.14 -7.79
C ASP A 47 19.48 0.95 -6.80
N LEU A 48 18.49 0.95 -5.90
CA LEU A 48 18.27 -0.09 -4.90
C LEU A 48 16.79 -0.48 -4.82
N VAL A 49 16.50 -1.76 -4.62
CA VAL A 49 15.12 -2.23 -4.39
C VAL A 49 14.65 -1.73 -3.02
N PRO A 50 13.44 -1.12 -2.92
CA PRO A 50 12.89 -0.67 -1.66
C PRO A 50 12.77 -1.76 -0.61
N THR A 51 12.93 -1.33 0.64
CA THR A 51 12.82 -2.12 1.86
C THR A 51 11.69 -1.59 2.74
N ASN A 52 11.40 -2.26 3.84
CA ASN A 52 10.39 -1.82 4.82
C ASN A 52 10.69 -0.46 5.49
N ALA A 53 11.87 0.11 5.28
CA ALA A 53 12.25 1.42 5.78
C ALA A 53 12.01 2.56 4.77
N ASP A 54 11.53 2.25 3.58
CA ASP A 54 11.43 3.21 2.47
C ASP A 54 9.99 3.66 2.22
N ASP A 55 9.82 4.96 1.97
CA ASP A 55 8.58 5.54 1.47
C ASP A 55 8.64 5.56 -0.06
N VAL A 56 7.85 4.68 -0.67
CA VAL A 56 7.88 4.37 -2.10
C VAL A 56 6.85 5.20 -2.85
N THR A 57 7.27 5.82 -3.95
CA THR A 57 6.36 6.52 -4.89
C THR A 57 6.48 5.97 -6.30
N ILE A 58 5.35 5.58 -6.88
CA ILE A 58 5.21 5.23 -8.29
C ILE A 58 4.27 6.25 -8.93
N ASP A 59 4.84 7.32 -9.48
CA ASP A 59 4.11 8.33 -10.27
C ASP A 59 4.69 8.40 -11.69
N PHE A 60 4.73 7.25 -12.36
CA PHE A 60 5.25 7.06 -13.72
C PHE A 60 4.13 6.55 -14.63
N ALA A 61 4.08 7.02 -15.89
CA ALA A 61 3.11 6.56 -16.86
C ALA A 61 3.46 5.17 -17.40
N GLY A 62 2.94 4.11 -16.76
CA GLY A 62 3.22 2.74 -17.15
C GLY A 62 2.85 1.72 -16.09
N THR A 63 3.35 0.49 -16.27
CA THR A 63 3.11 -0.63 -15.35
C THR A 63 4.40 -1.06 -14.67
N VAL A 64 4.38 -1.07 -13.35
CA VAL A 64 5.34 -1.76 -12.49
C VAL A 64 4.78 -3.13 -12.16
N ALA A 65 5.54 -4.18 -12.45
CA ALA A 65 5.12 -5.56 -12.28
C ALA A 65 5.91 -6.25 -11.16
N VAL A 66 5.17 -6.99 -10.34
CA VAL A 66 5.69 -7.94 -9.36
C VAL A 66 5.26 -9.34 -9.81
N SER A 67 6.21 -10.10 -10.36
CA SER A 67 5.95 -11.42 -10.96
C SER A 67 5.54 -12.47 -9.93
N PRO A 68 4.74 -13.49 -10.26
CA PRO A 68 4.25 -14.49 -9.29
C PRO A 68 5.34 -15.24 -8.52
N SER A 69 6.52 -15.40 -9.13
CA SER A 69 7.68 -16.07 -8.54
C SER A 69 8.57 -15.16 -7.71
N SER A 70 8.30 -13.85 -7.71
CA SER A 70 9.06 -12.88 -6.93
C SER A 70 8.74 -13.00 -5.43
N PRO A 71 9.66 -12.56 -4.55
CA PRO A 71 9.38 -12.51 -3.12
C PRO A 71 8.27 -11.49 -2.78
N THR A 72 7.98 -11.35 -1.49
CA THR A 72 7.13 -10.26 -0.97
C THR A 72 7.78 -8.90 -1.25
N ILE A 73 6.99 -7.88 -1.58
CA ILE A 73 7.47 -6.49 -1.59
C ILE A 73 7.26 -5.88 -0.20
N ASP A 74 8.26 -5.11 0.26
CA ASP A 74 8.24 -4.45 1.56
C ASP A 74 8.42 -2.93 1.39
N PHE A 75 7.68 -2.14 2.17
CA PHE A 75 7.76 -0.68 2.20
C PHE A 75 7.21 -0.12 3.52
N SER A 76 7.61 1.10 3.88
CA SER A 76 6.96 1.88 4.95
C SER A 76 5.63 2.42 4.44
N GLN A 77 5.67 3.26 3.41
CA GLN A 77 4.51 3.76 2.69
C GLN A 77 4.66 3.47 1.20
N LEU A 78 3.54 3.27 0.50
CA LEU A 78 3.51 3.14 -0.95
C LEU A 78 2.46 4.08 -1.52
N THR A 79 2.88 4.97 -2.41
CA THR A 79 2.00 5.85 -3.17
C THR A 79 2.01 5.45 -4.64
N ILE A 80 0.82 5.28 -5.23
CA ILE A 80 0.64 4.94 -6.65
C ILE A 80 -0.19 6.04 -7.31
N GLY A 81 0.36 6.65 -8.36
CA GLY A 81 -0.25 7.74 -9.11
C GLY A 81 -0.11 9.09 -8.44
N GLY A 82 -0.97 10.03 -8.84
CA GLY A 82 -0.91 11.44 -8.50
C GLY A 82 -1.03 12.27 -9.77
N SER A 83 0.08 12.41 -10.49
CA SER A 83 0.18 13.20 -11.73
C SER A 83 0.10 12.34 -12.99
N ASN A 84 0.55 11.08 -12.89
CA ASN A 84 0.71 10.16 -14.00
C ASN A 84 -0.15 8.91 -13.83
N ALA A 85 -0.50 8.29 -14.96
CA ALA A 85 -1.24 7.03 -15.00
C ALA A 85 -0.34 5.84 -14.63
N ALA A 86 -0.08 5.69 -13.33
CA ALA A 86 0.74 4.64 -12.77
C ALA A 86 -0.06 3.39 -12.45
N THR A 87 0.47 2.22 -12.81
CA THR A 87 -0.11 0.93 -12.43
C THR A 87 0.91 0.10 -11.67
N LEU A 88 0.56 -0.40 -10.49
CA LEU A 88 1.28 -1.47 -9.82
C LEU A 88 0.50 -2.78 -10.00
N ARG A 89 1.09 -3.75 -10.69
CA ARG A 89 0.54 -5.11 -10.82
C ARG A 89 1.20 -6.04 -9.80
N LEU A 90 0.40 -6.53 -8.87
CA LEU A 90 0.80 -7.52 -7.87
C LEU A 90 0.30 -8.89 -8.29
N SER A 91 1.20 -9.72 -8.83
CA SER A 91 0.90 -11.12 -9.11
C SER A 91 1.47 -12.07 -8.04
N THR A 92 2.14 -11.55 -7.01
CA THR A 92 2.70 -12.32 -5.89
C THR A 92 1.69 -12.57 -4.77
N SER A 93 2.07 -13.45 -3.84
CA SER A 93 1.23 -13.83 -2.72
C SER A 93 1.17 -12.80 -1.59
N ASN A 94 2.11 -11.87 -1.46
CA ASN A 94 2.11 -10.90 -0.38
C ASN A 94 2.77 -9.56 -0.80
N ALA A 95 2.19 -8.48 -0.33
CA ALA A 95 2.89 -7.22 -0.11
C ALA A 95 2.72 -6.91 1.39
N SER A 96 3.76 -6.35 2.01
CA SER A 96 3.74 -5.99 3.42
C SER A 96 4.22 -4.56 3.54
N GLY A 97 3.37 -3.72 4.11
CA GLY A 97 3.75 -2.35 4.39
C GLY A 97 2.75 -1.69 5.33
N VAL A 98 3.15 -0.53 5.85
CA VAL A 98 2.31 0.21 6.80
C VAL A 98 1.13 0.80 6.04
N GLY A 99 1.36 1.65 5.04
CA GLY A 99 0.27 2.33 4.34
C GLY A 99 0.38 2.24 2.82
N VAL A 100 -0.78 2.19 2.17
CA VAL A 100 -0.89 2.24 0.71
C VAL A 100 -1.88 3.31 0.30
N ASN A 101 -1.41 4.25 -0.52
CA ASN A 101 -2.19 5.34 -1.08
C ASN A 101 -2.27 5.17 -2.59
N VAL A 102 -3.47 4.88 -3.10
CA VAL A 102 -3.75 4.86 -4.54
C VAL A 102 -4.45 6.17 -4.88
N LEU A 103 -3.73 7.08 -5.52
CA LEU A 103 -4.17 8.45 -5.80
C LEU A 103 -4.74 8.60 -7.21
N ASN A 104 -5.05 9.83 -7.61
CA ASN A 104 -5.56 10.16 -8.95
C ASN A 104 -4.71 9.51 -10.05
N LEU A 105 -5.36 8.89 -11.04
CA LEU A 105 -4.72 8.14 -12.13
C LEU A 105 -3.91 6.90 -11.70
N GLY A 106 -3.77 6.64 -10.40
CA GLY A 106 -3.12 5.45 -9.86
C GLY A 106 -4.02 4.22 -9.95
N THR A 107 -3.43 3.08 -10.33
CA THR A 107 -4.10 1.78 -10.36
C THR A 107 -3.31 0.73 -9.57
N LEU A 108 -3.94 0.13 -8.57
CA LEU A 108 -3.48 -1.10 -7.95
C LEU A 108 -4.17 -2.29 -8.63
N LEU A 109 -3.42 -3.03 -9.44
CA LEU A 109 -3.89 -4.23 -10.14
C LEU A 109 -3.52 -5.48 -9.33
N LEU A 110 -4.52 -6.09 -8.69
CA LEU A 110 -4.37 -7.34 -7.95
C LEU A 110 -4.56 -8.52 -8.90
N ASP A 111 -3.45 -9.16 -9.24
CA ASP A 111 -3.37 -10.28 -10.17
C ASP A 111 -2.91 -11.55 -9.45
N SER A 112 -3.40 -11.73 -8.23
CA SER A 112 -3.03 -12.82 -7.33
C SER A 112 -4.26 -13.50 -6.75
N SER A 113 -4.14 -14.79 -6.46
CA SER A 113 -5.16 -15.54 -5.71
C SER A 113 -5.10 -15.28 -4.20
N VAL A 114 -4.01 -14.66 -3.74
CA VAL A 114 -3.76 -14.38 -2.32
C VAL A 114 -4.22 -12.97 -1.95
N GLN A 115 -4.48 -12.78 -0.66
CA GLN A 115 -4.94 -11.51 -0.10
C GLN A 115 -3.78 -10.50 0.01
N PHE A 116 -3.99 -9.29 -0.50
CA PHE A 116 -3.13 -8.13 -0.25
C PHE A 116 -3.34 -7.63 1.18
N ARG A 117 -2.28 -7.48 1.99
CA ARG A 117 -2.38 -7.14 3.43
C ARG A 117 -1.62 -5.86 3.73
N VAL A 118 -2.29 -4.89 4.36
CA VAL A 118 -1.70 -3.60 4.74
C VAL A 118 -2.28 -3.14 6.09
N ASN A 119 -1.59 -2.23 6.77
CA ASN A 119 -2.14 -1.65 8.00
C ASN A 119 -3.17 -0.57 7.67
N ASP A 120 -2.82 0.33 6.76
CA ASP A 120 -3.66 1.42 6.31
C ASP A 120 -3.79 1.41 4.78
N PHE A 121 -5.00 1.68 4.31
CA PHE A 121 -5.31 1.71 2.88
C PHE A 121 -6.13 2.95 2.54
N THR A 122 -5.60 3.80 1.69
CA THR A 122 -6.29 4.97 1.15
C THR A 122 -6.45 4.83 -0.35
N LEU A 123 -7.70 4.91 -0.80
CA LEU A 123 -8.06 5.01 -2.20
C LEU A 123 -8.58 6.43 -2.45
N GLY A 124 -7.70 7.31 -2.92
CA GLY A 124 -7.98 8.72 -3.17
C GLY A 124 -8.87 8.95 -4.40
N ALA A 125 -9.36 10.18 -4.57
CA ALA A 125 -10.21 10.53 -5.70
C ALA A 125 -9.51 10.23 -7.04
N GLY A 126 -10.20 9.54 -7.95
CA GLY A 126 -9.65 9.09 -9.24
C GLY A 126 -8.71 7.88 -9.15
N GLY A 127 -8.40 7.39 -7.95
CA GLY A 127 -7.64 6.16 -7.74
C GLY A 127 -8.47 4.91 -8.00
N ARG A 128 -7.80 3.85 -8.42
CA ARG A 128 -8.46 2.61 -8.83
C ARG A 128 -7.80 1.35 -8.27
N VAL A 129 -8.62 0.41 -7.81
CA VAL A 129 -8.22 -0.98 -7.57
C VAL A 129 -8.89 -1.88 -8.57
N VAL A 130 -8.13 -2.79 -9.18
CA VAL A 130 -8.65 -3.74 -10.15
C VAL A 130 -8.22 -5.14 -9.77
N GLY A 131 -9.17 -6.07 -9.64
CA GLY A 131 -8.87 -7.50 -9.66
C GLY A 131 -8.75 -7.94 -11.10
N SER A 132 -7.69 -8.68 -11.44
CA SER A 132 -7.42 -9.20 -12.79
C SER A 132 -7.84 -10.66 -12.92
N THR A 133 -8.46 -11.03 -14.05
CA THR A 133 -8.54 -12.44 -14.46
C THR A 133 -7.26 -12.84 -15.17
N SER A 134 -6.47 -13.69 -14.53
CA SER A 134 -5.25 -14.27 -15.09
C SER A 134 -5.16 -15.75 -14.73
N ALA A 135 -4.21 -16.48 -15.31
CA ALA A 135 -3.90 -17.84 -14.88
C ALA A 135 -3.58 -17.91 -13.37
N VAL A 136 -3.08 -16.81 -12.79
CA VAL A 136 -2.70 -16.69 -11.37
C VAL A 136 -3.88 -16.28 -10.48
N SER A 137 -4.85 -15.54 -11.02
CA SER A 137 -6.10 -15.16 -10.34
C SER A 137 -7.31 -15.40 -11.26
N PRO A 138 -7.73 -16.66 -11.43
CA PRO A 138 -8.77 -16.99 -12.44
C PRO A 138 -10.13 -16.36 -12.14
N ALA A 139 -10.37 -16.00 -10.88
CA ALA A 139 -11.65 -15.49 -10.42
C ALA A 139 -11.77 -13.96 -10.51
N GLY A 140 -10.69 -13.22 -10.80
CA GLY A 140 -10.76 -11.75 -10.93
C GLY A 140 -11.13 -11.02 -9.64
N ILE A 141 -10.82 -11.62 -8.49
CA ILE A 141 -11.28 -11.15 -7.18
C ILE A 141 -10.32 -10.10 -6.64
N VAL A 142 -10.87 -9.03 -6.08
CA VAL A 142 -10.14 -8.07 -5.24
C VAL A 142 -10.17 -8.57 -3.79
N ARG A 143 -9.01 -8.94 -3.23
CA ARG A 143 -8.88 -9.32 -1.82
C ARG A 143 -7.89 -8.40 -1.12
N ILE A 144 -8.40 -7.46 -0.32
CA ILE A 144 -7.59 -6.56 0.50
C ILE A 144 -7.93 -6.79 1.98
N HIS A 145 -6.91 -7.04 2.80
CA HIS A 145 -6.99 -6.99 4.25
C HIS A 145 -6.38 -5.69 4.73
N VAL A 146 -7.11 -4.97 5.57
CA VAL A 146 -6.63 -3.75 6.21
C VAL A 146 -6.73 -3.93 7.71
N ASN A 147 -5.61 -3.79 8.42
CA ASN A 147 -5.57 -4.07 9.86
C ASN A 147 -6.16 -2.93 10.69
N PHE A 148 -6.02 -1.67 10.25
CA PHE A 148 -6.44 -0.50 11.01
C PHE A 148 -7.46 0.35 10.26
N SER A 149 -7.05 1.07 9.22
CA SER A 149 -7.93 2.06 8.57
C SER A 149 -8.00 1.90 7.05
N ALA A 150 -9.23 1.87 6.53
CA ALA A 150 -9.51 1.89 5.10
C ALA A 150 -10.32 3.14 4.75
N THR A 151 -9.78 4.00 3.89
CA THR A 151 -10.45 5.22 3.39
C THR A 151 -10.65 5.11 1.89
N ILE A 152 -11.88 5.33 1.42
CA ILE A 152 -12.21 5.39 -0.01
C ILE A 152 -12.88 6.74 -0.27
N ALA A 153 -12.22 7.59 -1.05
CA ALA A 153 -12.70 8.93 -1.38
C ALA A 153 -13.77 8.90 -2.48
N ALA A 154 -14.55 9.98 -2.57
CA ALA A 154 -15.46 10.18 -3.69
C ALA A 154 -14.69 10.19 -5.03
N GLY A 155 -15.26 9.54 -6.05
CA GLY A 155 -14.64 9.42 -7.38
C GLY A 155 -13.55 8.35 -7.49
N ALA A 156 -13.30 7.57 -6.42
CA ALA A 156 -12.44 6.40 -6.51
C ALA A 156 -13.22 5.14 -6.92
N SER A 157 -12.54 4.11 -7.43
CA SER A 157 -13.20 2.90 -7.94
C SER A 157 -12.50 1.60 -7.55
N ILE A 158 -13.31 0.58 -7.24
CA ILE A 158 -12.85 -0.80 -7.06
C ILE A 158 -13.60 -1.67 -8.06
N LEU A 159 -12.87 -2.35 -8.94
CA LEU A 159 -13.43 -3.21 -9.98
C LEU A 159 -12.89 -4.63 -9.82
N ALA A 160 -13.77 -5.59 -9.56
CA ALA A 160 -13.45 -7.00 -9.76
C ALA A 160 -13.72 -7.37 -11.22
N SER A 161 -12.67 -7.57 -12.04
CA SER A 161 -12.87 -8.05 -13.41
C SER A 161 -13.18 -9.55 -13.35
N SER A 162 -14.42 -9.92 -13.02
CA SER A 162 -14.83 -11.32 -13.16
C SER A 162 -15.03 -11.67 -14.64
N ALA A 163 -14.92 -12.96 -14.97
CA ALA A 163 -15.60 -13.54 -16.14
C ALA A 163 -17.15 -13.54 -15.97
N GLY A 164 -17.71 -12.64 -15.15
CA GLY A 164 -19.03 -12.76 -14.56
C GLY A 164 -19.09 -13.86 -13.50
N PHE A 165 -20.03 -13.76 -12.56
CA PHE A 165 -20.60 -14.99 -12.00
C PHE A 165 -21.24 -15.71 -13.18
N ALA A 166 -20.68 -16.84 -13.60
CA ALA A 166 -21.27 -17.64 -14.67
C ALA A 166 -22.70 -18.05 -14.28
N GLY A 167 -23.70 -17.43 -14.92
CA GLY A 167 -25.10 -17.85 -14.90
C GLY A 167 -25.98 -17.25 -13.81
N GLY A 168 -26.67 -16.16 -14.13
CA GLY A 168 -27.77 -15.61 -13.32
C GLY A 168 -28.41 -14.40 -13.98
N VAL A 169 -29.12 -14.64 -15.09
CA VAL A 169 -30.08 -13.77 -15.80
C VAL A 169 -29.89 -12.25 -15.82
N SER A 170 -29.81 -11.71 -17.04
CA SER A 170 -29.87 -10.30 -17.39
C SER A 170 -30.90 -9.50 -16.60
N GLY A 171 -30.43 -8.50 -15.85
CA GLY A 171 -31.27 -7.48 -15.23
C GLY A 171 -30.42 -6.34 -14.69
N GLY A 172 -30.41 -5.21 -15.41
CA GLY A 172 -30.07 -3.84 -14.98
C GLY A 172 -28.96 -3.65 -13.94
N CYS A 173 -27.89 -2.96 -14.34
CA CYS A 173 -26.94 -2.38 -13.40
C CYS A 173 -27.65 -1.64 -12.26
N LEU A 174 -27.21 -1.88 -11.01
CA LEU A 174 -27.08 -0.95 -9.89
C LEU A 174 -26.67 -1.80 -8.67
N GLY A 175 -25.37 -2.09 -8.55
CA GLY A 175 -24.82 -2.69 -7.35
C GLY A 175 -24.87 -1.67 -6.20
N ALA A 176 -26.01 -1.60 -5.51
CA ALA A 176 -26.08 -0.98 -4.20
C ALA A 176 -25.41 -1.92 -3.20
N ALA A 177 -24.32 -1.48 -2.57
CA ALA A 177 -23.78 -2.18 -1.41
C ALA A 177 -24.79 -2.02 -0.25
N SER A 178 -25.60 -3.05 0.01
CA SER A 178 -26.36 -3.14 1.25
C SER A 178 -25.49 -3.80 2.32
N SER A 179 -25.05 -3.02 3.32
CA SER A 179 -24.56 -3.61 4.57
C SER A 179 -25.79 -4.05 5.38
N THR A 180 -26.18 -5.31 5.28
CA THR A 180 -27.16 -5.88 6.22
C THR A 180 -26.44 -6.15 7.54
N TRP A 181 -26.46 -5.18 8.45
CA TRP A 181 -26.27 -5.49 9.87
C TRP A 181 -27.50 -6.26 10.34
N PRO A 182 -27.37 -7.45 10.94
CA PRO A 182 -28.53 -8.10 11.54
C PRO A 182 -29.04 -7.18 12.65
N ALA A 183 -30.27 -6.68 12.48
CA ALA A 183 -30.94 -5.91 13.51
C ALA A 183 -31.04 -6.79 14.76
N ALA A 184 -30.43 -6.36 15.85
CA ALA A 184 -30.59 -7.00 17.15
C ALA A 184 -32.08 -6.93 17.52
N SER A 185 -32.77 -8.08 17.46
CA SER A 185 -34.13 -8.18 18.00
C SER A 185 -34.04 -8.00 19.50
N ARG A 186 -34.51 -6.85 19.99
CA ARG A 186 -34.77 -6.66 21.42
C ARG A 186 -36.04 -7.45 21.75
N SER A 187 -35.89 -8.51 22.54
CA SER A 187 -36.96 -9.14 23.32
C SER A 187 -37.34 -8.28 24.52
#